data_AF-A0A7S3P8S1-F1
#
_entry.id   AF-A0A7S3P8S1-F1
#
_cell.length_a   1.000
_cell.length_b   1.000
_cell.length_c   1.000
_cell.angle_alpha   90.00
_cell.angle_beta   90.00
_cell.angle_gamma   90.00
#
_symmetry.space_group_name_H-M   'P 1'
#
loop_
_entity.id
_entity.type
_entity.pdbx_description
1 polymer ?
#
loop_
_entity_poly.entity_id
_entity_poly.type
_entity_poly.pdbx_seq_one_letter_code
_entity_poly.pdbx_strand_id
1 'polypeptide(L)'
;MAATASRIPSSLQAIFMASNKGEEVYEPPADNSASRVFRTDHSERTLKPVLFTISPASCFPGSMSRVPPQAKFHLKLKERGYFPRNYASKRSAYYNQPTEHQLASYGKRILEVVKQNNVEEFRRILEAGLSPNACNDHGESLLHMVCRHGKLALFTVLIAYDVDIQQTDDYGRTPMHDCCWASKPSFEIARCLLERDSSLLFLFDARGSLPLSYVTKSLWGEWNHFMEQAIDQIFPRNKPNKDATPAFCTMKPNSRPVPDPKNKIPASLASMVATGMMAPYEVLLAMAAYEDETIQCSEYDSSEGSSSYFTDSEIDSDDELDSDVEEELYRITGHVGMLKLGKIEEN
;
A
#
# COMPACT_ATOMS: atom_id res chain seq x y z
N MET A 1 -52.85 4.98 -4.66
CA MET A 1 -52.62 5.15 -6.11
C MET A 1 -51.29 5.85 -6.28
N ALA A 2 -50.29 5.45 -7.04
CA ALA A 2 -49.95 4.20 -7.73
C ALA A 2 -48.42 4.26 -7.89
N ALA A 3 -47.73 3.14 -7.67
CA ALA A 3 -46.29 3.04 -7.86
C ALA A 3 -45.96 3.11 -9.36
N THR A 4 -45.16 4.09 -9.77
CA THR A 4 -44.60 4.17 -11.13
C THR A 4 -43.40 3.25 -11.20
N ALA A 5 -43.65 2.01 -11.65
CA ALA A 5 -42.61 1.09 -12.08
C ALA A 5 -41.90 1.65 -13.33
N SER A 6 -40.58 1.80 -13.26
CA SER A 6 -39.71 2.10 -14.39
C SER A 6 -39.74 0.92 -15.37
N ARG A 7 -40.37 1.11 -16.53
CA ARG A 7 -40.36 0.16 -17.64
C ARG A 7 -38.94 0.05 -18.19
N ILE A 8 -38.46 -1.19 -18.31
CA ILE A 8 -37.22 -1.54 -19.01
C ILE A 8 -37.36 -1.09 -20.48
N PRO A 9 -36.32 -0.47 -21.09
CA PRO A 9 -36.32 -0.09 -22.50
C PRO A 9 -36.55 -1.28 -23.43
N SER A 10 -37.33 -1.08 -24.50
CA SER A 10 -37.77 -2.12 -25.43
C SER A 10 -36.62 -2.90 -26.09
N SER A 11 -35.43 -2.30 -26.19
CA SER A 11 -34.21 -2.93 -26.71
C SER A 11 -33.67 -4.05 -25.80
N LEU A 12 -33.86 -3.95 -24.48
CA LEU A 12 -33.45 -4.97 -23.51
C LEU A 12 -34.48 -6.11 -23.38
N GLN A 13 -35.74 -5.86 -23.73
CA GLN A 13 -36.78 -6.91 -23.76
C GLN A 13 -36.54 -7.92 -24.89
N ALA A 14 -35.98 -7.48 -26.03
CA ALA A 14 -35.64 -8.35 -27.16
C ALA A 14 -34.51 -9.34 -26.82
N ILE A 15 -33.52 -8.92 -26.00
CA ILE A 15 -32.40 -9.76 -25.57
C ILE A 15 -32.91 -10.84 -24.59
N PHE A 16 -33.85 -10.48 -23.70
CA PHE A 16 -34.44 -11.44 -22.75
C PHE A 16 -35.37 -12.45 -23.43
N MET A 17 -36.07 -12.05 -24.50
CA MET A 17 -36.95 -12.95 -25.28
C MET A 17 -36.21 -13.85 -26.28
N ALA A 18 -34.96 -13.55 -26.61
CA ALA A 18 -34.17 -14.37 -27.54
C ALA A 18 -33.56 -15.63 -26.90
N SER A 19 -33.50 -15.73 -25.57
CA SER A 19 -32.74 -16.78 -24.88
C SER A 19 -33.55 -18.01 -24.44
N ASN A 20 -34.88 -18.02 -24.59
CA ASN A 20 -35.71 -19.15 -24.16
C ASN A 20 -36.61 -19.63 -25.29
N LYS A 21 -36.02 -20.32 -26.28
CA LYS A 21 -36.74 -21.36 -27.02
C LYS A 21 -36.81 -22.57 -26.10
N GLY A 22 -37.96 -22.73 -25.46
CA GLY A 22 -38.20 -23.78 -24.48
C GLY A 22 -37.94 -25.17 -25.03
N GLU A 23 -37.31 -25.97 -24.19
CA GLU A 23 -37.66 -27.33 -23.79
C GLU A 23 -36.82 -27.58 -22.51
N GLU A 24 -37.37 -28.35 -21.55
CA GLU A 24 -36.84 -28.65 -20.21
C GLU A 24 -37.24 -27.70 -19.05
N VAL A 25 -38.34 -28.06 -18.40
CA VAL A 25 -38.67 -27.68 -17.02
C VAL A 25 -37.70 -28.43 -16.09
N TYR A 26 -36.70 -27.73 -15.56
CA TYR A 26 -35.80 -28.29 -14.55
C TYR A 26 -36.32 -27.93 -13.15
N GLU A 27 -37.01 -28.87 -12.50
CA GLU A 27 -37.23 -28.80 -11.06
C GLU A 27 -35.90 -29.13 -10.34
N PRO A 28 -35.48 -28.36 -9.32
CA PRO A 28 -34.23 -28.63 -8.62
C PRO A 28 -34.34 -29.95 -7.83
N PRO A 29 -33.33 -30.84 -7.90
CA PRO A 29 -33.31 -32.04 -7.08
C PRO A 29 -33.13 -31.67 -5.60
N ALA A 30 -33.81 -32.43 -4.73
CA ALA A 30 -33.50 -32.43 -3.31
C ALA A 30 -32.09 -33.03 -3.10
N ASP A 31 -31.38 -32.50 -2.10
CA ASP A 31 -30.07 -32.93 -1.58
C ASP A 31 -28.76 -32.43 -2.24
N ASN A 32 -28.18 -31.41 -1.59
CA ASN A 32 -26.82 -31.37 -1.02
C ASN A 32 -25.68 -32.11 -1.76
N SER A 33 -25.51 -31.91 -3.08
CA SER A 33 -24.42 -32.55 -3.82
C SER A 33 -23.78 -31.73 -4.95
N ALA A 34 -23.80 -30.39 -4.87
CA ALA A 34 -23.15 -29.50 -5.85
C ALA A 34 -21.88 -28.79 -5.33
N SER A 35 -21.03 -29.49 -4.57
CA SER A 35 -19.73 -28.96 -4.10
C SER A 35 -18.52 -29.68 -4.69
N ARG A 36 -18.63 -30.18 -5.94
CA ARG A 36 -17.58 -31.03 -6.52
C ARG A 36 -17.29 -30.85 -8.01
N VAL A 37 -17.39 -29.66 -8.57
CA VAL A 37 -16.78 -29.37 -9.89
C VAL A 37 -16.34 -27.92 -9.93
N PHE A 38 -15.11 -27.66 -9.49
CA PHE A 38 -14.20 -26.56 -9.88
C PHE A 38 -13.01 -26.63 -8.90
N ARG A 39 -12.10 -27.57 -9.16
CA ARG A 39 -10.75 -27.53 -8.60
C ARG A 39 -9.87 -26.86 -9.65
N THR A 40 -9.47 -25.63 -9.36
CA THR A 40 -8.29 -25.00 -9.97
C THR A 40 -7.40 -24.54 -8.83
N ASP A 41 -6.19 -25.09 -8.81
CA ASP A 41 -5.14 -24.84 -7.82
C ASP A 41 -4.73 -23.36 -7.81
N HIS A 42 -5.24 -22.61 -6.85
CA HIS A 42 -4.54 -21.46 -6.30
C HIS A 42 -4.50 -21.62 -4.79
N SER A 43 -3.29 -21.55 -4.24
CA SER A 43 -3.01 -21.63 -2.81
C SER A 43 -3.58 -20.40 -2.09
N GLU A 44 -4.89 -20.43 -1.84
CA GLU A 44 -5.59 -19.46 -1.02
C GLU A 44 -5.24 -19.68 0.45
N ARG A 45 -4.29 -18.89 0.97
CA ARG A 45 -4.28 -18.53 2.39
C ARG A 45 -5.39 -17.51 2.62
N THR A 46 -6.64 -17.97 2.58
CA THR A 46 -7.79 -17.19 3.03
C THR A 46 -7.70 -17.02 4.54
N LEU A 47 -7.21 -15.85 4.97
CA LEU A 47 -7.38 -15.39 6.34
C LEU A 47 -8.88 -15.23 6.59
N LYS A 48 -9.49 -16.18 7.31
CA LYS A 48 -10.83 -16.00 7.84
C LYS A 48 -10.84 -14.72 8.69
N PRO A 49 -11.75 -13.76 8.45
CA PRO A 49 -11.94 -12.67 9.37
C PRO A 49 -12.52 -13.27 10.65
N VAL A 50 -11.70 -13.39 11.69
CA VAL A 50 -12.21 -13.80 12.99
C VAL A 50 -12.92 -12.60 13.58
N LEU A 51 -14.23 -12.52 13.33
CA LEU A 51 -15.14 -11.59 13.98
C LEU A 51 -15.17 -11.93 15.48
N PHE A 52 -14.31 -11.27 16.26
CA PHE A 52 -14.40 -11.26 17.70
C PHE A 52 -15.16 -10.01 18.15
N THR A 53 -16.29 -10.24 18.78
CA THR A 53 -17.10 -9.21 19.42
C THR A 53 -16.32 -8.60 20.57
N ILE A 54 -15.91 -7.34 20.42
CA ILE A 54 -15.59 -6.51 21.58
C ILE A 54 -16.92 -6.26 22.29
N SER A 55 -17.05 -6.73 23.54
CA SER A 55 -18.19 -6.34 24.37
C SER A 55 -18.07 -4.84 24.65
N PRO A 56 -18.99 -3.99 24.17
CA PRO A 56 -18.86 -2.54 24.31
C PRO A 56 -19.53 -2.11 25.62
N ALA A 57 -19.08 -2.63 26.76
CA ALA A 57 -19.56 -2.18 28.07
C ALA A 57 -18.68 -2.74 29.20
N SER A 58 -17.62 -2.03 29.55
CA SER A 58 -17.16 -2.01 30.94
C SER A 58 -16.68 -0.60 31.25
N CYS A 59 -17.51 0.12 31.98
CA CYS A 59 -17.22 1.42 32.57
C CYS A 59 -15.78 1.47 33.07
N PHE A 60 -14.98 2.39 32.54
CA PHE A 60 -13.63 2.66 33.02
C PHE A 60 -13.72 3.21 34.45
N PRO A 61 -13.27 2.49 35.49
CA PRO A 61 -12.93 3.17 36.72
C PRO A 61 -11.65 3.94 36.40
N GLY A 62 -11.70 5.26 36.47
CA GLY A 62 -10.58 6.18 36.27
C GLY A 62 -9.46 6.03 37.30
N SER A 63 -8.89 4.83 37.42
CA SER A 63 -7.60 4.62 38.05
C SER A 63 -6.55 5.02 37.03
N MET A 64 -6.09 6.27 37.10
CA MET A 64 -4.88 6.69 36.41
C MET A 64 -3.75 5.77 36.86
N SER A 65 -3.45 4.74 36.05
CA SER A 65 -2.29 3.89 36.27
C SER A 65 -1.06 4.79 36.34
N ARG A 66 -0.46 4.89 37.54
CA ARG A 66 0.75 5.69 37.76
C ARG A 66 2.01 5.01 37.21
N VAL A 67 1.88 3.79 36.69
CA VAL A 67 3.02 2.99 36.22
C VAL A 67 3.18 3.17 34.70
N PRO A 68 4.38 3.59 34.23
CA PRO A 68 4.66 3.67 32.81
C PRO A 68 4.45 2.32 32.10
N PRO A 69 3.78 2.28 30.93
CA PRO A 69 3.52 1.05 30.19
C PRO A 69 4.77 0.23 29.89
N GLN A 70 5.87 0.86 29.48
CA GLN A 70 7.14 0.16 29.23
C GLN A 70 7.66 -0.57 30.48
N ALA A 71 7.62 0.10 31.65
CA ALA A 71 8.11 -0.48 32.90
C ALA A 71 7.23 -1.65 33.36
N LYS A 72 5.89 -1.48 33.28
CA LYS A 72 4.93 -2.53 33.62
C LYS A 72 5.09 -3.74 32.70
N PHE A 73 5.25 -3.50 31.39
CA PHE A 73 5.49 -4.54 30.40
C PHE A 73 6.76 -5.35 30.70
N HIS A 74 7.89 -4.68 30.97
CA HIS A 74 9.14 -5.36 31.34
C HIS A 74 9.00 -6.22 32.61
N LEU A 75 8.29 -5.73 33.63
CA LEU A 75 8.04 -6.50 34.84
C LEU A 75 7.24 -7.77 34.52
N LYS A 76 6.17 -7.64 33.72
CA LYS A 76 5.31 -8.75 33.31
C LYS A 76 6.03 -9.80 32.45
N LEU A 77 7.00 -9.37 31.65
CA LEU A 77 7.88 -10.27 30.88
C LEU A 77 8.81 -11.05 31.82
N LYS A 78 9.46 -10.37 32.79
CA LYS A 78 10.32 -11.02 33.78
C LYS A 78 9.57 -12.05 34.63
N GLU A 79 8.34 -11.74 35.07
CA GLU A 79 7.45 -12.68 35.76
C GLU A 79 7.17 -13.96 34.93
N ARG A 80 7.25 -13.87 33.61
CA ARG A 80 7.06 -14.97 32.66
C ARG A 80 8.38 -15.66 32.27
N GLY A 81 9.51 -15.20 32.81
CA GLY A 81 10.85 -15.72 32.50
C GLY A 81 11.39 -15.27 31.15
N TYR A 82 10.93 -14.13 30.63
CA TYR A 82 11.54 -13.45 29.48
C TYR A 82 12.55 -12.42 29.97
N PHE A 83 13.71 -12.38 29.32
CA PHE A 83 14.77 -11.38 29.52
C PHE A 83 14.88 -10.53 28.26
N PRO A 84 14.04 -9.49 28.14
CA PRO A 84 13.99 -8.69 26.92
C PRO A 84 15.33 -8.01 26.66
N ARG A 85 15.84 -8.18 25.44
CA ARG A 85 16.98 -7.43 24.91
C ARG A 85 16.44 -6.40 23.93
N ASN A 86 16.96 -5.18 24.01
CA ASN A 86 16.59 -4.11 23.10
C ASN A 86 17.56 -4.07 21.92
N TYR A 87 17.05 -3.77 20.74
CA TYR A 87 17.84 -3.78 19.50
C TYR A 87 17.74 -2.43 18.79
N ALA A 88 18.86 -1.98 18.22
CA ALA A 88 18.89 -0.76 17.41
C ALA A 88 18.26 -1.05 16.05
N SER A 89 17.10 -0.45 15.76
CA SER A 89 16.39 -0.63 14.49
C SER A 89 17.27 -0.30 13.27
N LYS A 90 18.01 0.81 13.33
CA LYS A 90 18.90 1.25 12.24
C LYS A 90 20.07 0.31 11.92
N ARG A 91 20.41 -0.63 12.82
CA ARG A 91 21.51 -1.58 12.64
C ARG A 91 21.03 -2.97 12.18
N SER A 92 19.77 -3.08 11.83
CA SER A 92 19.08 -4.34 11.55
C SER A 92 18.32 -4.26 10.23
N ALA A 93 17.76 -5.39 9.77
CA ALA A 93 16.98 -5.43 8.53
C ALA A 93 15.64 -4.65 8.58
N TYR A 94 15.29 -4.11 9.74
CA TYR A 94 14.16 -3.19 9.90
C TYR A 94 14.37 -1.84 9.22
N TYR A 95 15.63 -1.45 8.94
CA TYR A 95 15.95 -0.22 8.22
C TYR A 95 16.38 -0.54 6.78
N ASN A 96 15.68 0.05 5.81
CA ASN A 96 16.03 -0.01 4.40
C ASN A 96 15.89 1.38 3.77
N GLN A 97 16.78 1.72 2.85
CA GLN A 97 16.70 2.97 2.10
C GLN A 97 15.47 2.94 1.18
N PRO A 98 14.68 4.02 1.14
CA PRO A 98 13.57 4.16 0.22
C PRO A 98 13.98 4.01 -1.24
N THR A 99 13.12 3.35 -2.03
CA THR A 99 13.27 3.34 -3.49
C THR A 99 12.78 4.66 -4.10
N GLU A 100 13.25 4.97 -5.31
CA GLU A 100 12.77 6.15 -6.05
C GLU A 100 11.24 6.13 -6.22
N HIS A 101 10.66 4.96 -6.49
CA HIS A 101 9.21 4.81 -6.65
C HIS A 101 8.43 5.10 -5.36
N GLN A 102 8.98 4.73 -4.20
CA GLN A 102 8.37 5.03 -2.90
C GLN A 102 8.37 6.53 -2.61
N LEU A 103 9.48 7.20 -2.91
CA LEU A 103 9.60 8.66 -2.75
C LEU A 103 8.65 9.39 -3.72
N ALA A 104 8.62 8.97 -4.99
CA ALA A 104 7.74 9.55 -5.99
C ALA A 104 6.24 9.33 -5.70
N SER A 105 5.89 8.19 -5.10
CA SER A 105 4.52 7.89 -4.70
C SER A 105 4.04 8.69 -3.47
N TYR A 106 4.93 9.45 -2.82
CA TYR A 106 4.61 10.24 -1.65
C TYR A 106 4.39 11.71 -2.03
N GLY A 107 3.18 12.22 -1.86
CA GLY A 107 2.84 13.58 -2.28
C GLY A 107 1.61 14.17 -1.60
N LYS A 108 1.37 15.47 -1.80
CA LYS A 108 0.33 16.22 -1.09
C LYS A 108 -1.06 15.58 -1.17
N ARG A 109 -1.46 15.05 -2.34
CA ARG A 109 -2.79 14.47 -2.58
C ARG A 109 -3.02 13.23 -1.73
N ILE A 110 -2.10 12.26 -1.76
CA ILE A 110 -2.23 11.03 -0.97
C ILE A 110 -2.23 11.33 0.54
N LEU A 111 -1.50 12.36 0.99
CA LEU A 111 -1.50 12.79 2.38
C LEU A 111 -2.83 13.43 2.81
N GLU A 112 -3.45 14.23 1.96
CA GLU A 112 -4.79 14.79 2.21
C GLU A 112 -5.82 13.67 2.34
N VAL A 113 -5.77 12.69 1.45
CA VAL A 113 -6.63 11.49 1.47
C VAL A 113 -6.48 10.72 2.78
N VAL A 114 -5.24 10.50 3.25
CA VAL A 114 -4.97 9.83 4.54
C VAL A 114 -5.52 10.64 5.72
N LYS A 115 -5.30 11.97 5.73
CA LYS A 115 -5.80 12.86 6.79
C LYS A 115 -7.33 12.86 6.86
N GLN A 116 -7.99 12.90 5.71
CA GLN A 116 -9.45 12.85 5.57
C GLN A 116 -10.04 11.46 5.82
N ASN A 117 -9.21 10.41 5.89
CA ASN A 117 -9.65 9.02 5.99
C ASN A 117 -10.55 8.59 4.81
N ASN A 118 -10.25 9.11 3.61
CA ASN A 118 -11.00 8.76 2.40
C ASN A 118 -10.49 7.44 1.81
N VAL A 119 -11.07 6.34 2.27
CA VAL A 119 -10.66 4.97 1.92
C VAL A 119 -10.82 4.69 0.42
N GLU A 120 -11.86 5.23 -0.20
CA GLU A 120 -12.18 4.95 -1.60
C GLU A 120 -11.20 5.62 -2.56
N GLU A 121 -10.91 6.90 -2.32
CA GLU A 121 -9.86 7.60 -3.09
C GLU A 121 -8.49 6.97 -2.83
N PHE A 122 -8.20 6.57 -1.59
CA PHE A 122 -6.94 5.91 -1.25
C PHE A 122 -6.74 4.61 -2.04
N ARG A 123 -7.80 3.79 -2.12
CA ARG A 123 -7.80 2.55 -2.91
C ARG A 123 -7.54 2.85 -4.39
N ARG A 124 -8.29 3.79 -4.99
CA ARG A 124 -8.12 4.17 -6.41
C ARG A 124 -6.69 4.64 -6.72
N ILE A 125 -6.06 5.38 -5.80
CA ILE A 125 -4.66 5.81 -5.96
C ILE A 125 -3.70 4.61 -5.97
N LEU A 126 -3.88 3.63 -5.08
CA LEU A 126 -3.03 2.42 -5.07
C LEU A 126 -3.27 1.51 -6.28
N GLU A 127 -4.53 1.41 -6.75
CA GLU A 127 -4.89 0.68 -7.97
C GLU A 127 -4.25 1.28 -9.22
N ALA A 128 -4.00 2.59 -9.22
CA ALA A 128 -3.25 3.27 -10.28
C ALA A 128 -1.74 2.98 -10.29
N GLY A 129 -1.22 2.18 -9.36
CA GLY A 129 0.17 1.71 -9.39
C GLY A 129 1.15 2.45 -8.48
N LEU A 130 0.65 3.31 -7.59
CA LEU A 130 1.48 3.96 -6.57
C LEU A 130 1.96 2.94 -5.54
N SER A 131 3.15 3.17 -5.00
CA SER A 131 3.69 2.30 -3.95
C SER A 131 2.83 2.37 -2.68
N PRO A 132 2.34 1.23 -2.14
CA PRO A 132 1.69 1.20 -0.84
C PRO A 132 2.67 1.53 0.30
N ASN A 133 3.97 1.41 0.03
CA ASN A 133 5.07 1.73 0.93
C ASN A 133 5.65 3.14 0.70
N ALA A 134 4.89 4.04 0.06
CA ALA A 134 5.32 5.40 -0.18
C ALA A 134 5.77 6.08 1.13
N CYS A 135 6.84 6.86 1.05
CA CYS A 135 7.43 7.54 2.19
C CYS A 135 8.05 8.88 1.80
N ASN A 136 8.24 9.76 2.79
CA ASN A 136 8.95 11.03 2.58
C ASN A 136 10.48 10.84 2.58
N ASP A 137 11.18 11.96 2.41
CA ASP A 137 12.66 12.06 2.44
C ASP A 137 13.29 11.66 3.79
N HIS A 138 12.47 11.43 4.83
CA HIS A 138 12.91 10.93 6.14
C HIS A 138 12.57 9.45 6.35
N GLY A 139 12.12 8.74 5.32
CA GLY A 139 11.69 7.35 5.40
C GLY A 139 10.38 7.13 6.17
N GLU A 140 9.65 8.19 6.52
CA GLU A 140 8.35 8.07 7.17
C GLU A 140 7.29 7.64 6.14
N SER A 141 6.88 6.37 6.22
CA SER A 141 5.92 5.78 5.29
C SER A 141 4.46 6.16 5.57
N LEU A 142 3.57 5.93 4.60
CA LEU A 142 2.12 6.05 4.78
C LEU A 142 1.61 5.27 5.99
N LEU A 143 2.21 4.10 6.26
CA LEU A 143 1.83 3.28 7.40
C LEU A 143 2.13 3.97 8.74
N HIS A 144 3.27 4.66 8.88
CA HIS A 144 3.58 5.46 10.07
C HIS A 144 2.49 6.50 10.33
N MET A 145 2.06 7.20 9.29
CA MET A 145 0.98 8.18 9.39
C MET A 145 -0.37 7.57 9.75
N VAL A 146 -0.73 6.45 9.12
CA VAL A 146 -1.98 5.73 9.40
C VAL A 146 -2.02 5.23 10.84
N CYS A 147 -0.90 4.69 11.34
CA CYS A 147 -0.72 4.27 12.72
C CYS A 147 -0.84 5.43 13.71
N ARG A 148 -0.17 6.57 13.43
CA ARG A 148 -0.22 7.78 14.27
C ARG A 148 -1.62 8.36 14.42
N HIS A 149 -2.43 8.28 13.36
CA HIS A 149 -3.79 8.79 13.35
C HIS A 149 -4.86 7.73 13.71
N GLY A 150 -4.46 6.49 13.97
CA GLY A 150 -5.37 5.39 14.30
C GLY A 150 -6.39 5.07 13.21
N LYS A 151 -6.04 5.22 11.92
CA LYS A 151 -6.97 5.05 10.79
C LYS A 151 -7.10 3.57 10.39
N LEU A 152 -7.85 2.79 11.16
CA LEU A 152 -8.00 1.35 10.95
C LEU A 152 -8.45 0.98 9.52
N ALA A 153 -9.37 1.73 8.92
CA ALA A 153 -9.86 1.43 7.56
C ALA A 153 -8.82 1.65 6.47
N LEU A 154 -7.90 2.61 6.64
CA LEU A 154 -6.76 2.77 5.71
C LEU A 154 -5.69 1.72 5.98
N PHE A 155 -5.50 1.34 7.25
CA PHE A 155 -4.59 0.27 7.64
C PHE A 155 -4.98 -1.06 6.97
N THR A 156 -6.28 -1.43 6.99
CA THR A 156 -6.74 -2.66 6.34
C THR A 156 -6.52 -2.65 4.83
N VAL A 157 -6.67 -1.49 4.17
CA VAL A 157 -6.32 -1.35 2.75
C VAL A 157 -4.82 -1.57 2.55
N LEU A 158 -3.96 -0.88 3.29
CA LEU A 158 -2.50 -1.04 3.16
C LEU A 158 -2.04 -2.50 3.35
N ILE A 159 -2.61 -3.22 4.32
CA ILE A 159 -2.31 -4.64 4.55
C ILE A 159 -2.76 -5.51 3.37
N ALA A 160 -3.86 -5.17 2.71
CA ALA A 160 -4.31 -5.88 1.52
C ALA A 160 -3.39 -5.70 0.30
N TYR A 161 -2.55 -4.65 0.32
CA TYR A 161 -1.52 -4.36 -0.68
C TYR A 161 -0.12 -4.81 -0.24
N ASP A 162 -0.02 -5.75 0.71
CA ASP A 162 1.24 -6.34 1.18
C ASP A 162 2.29 -5.29 1.63
N VAL A 163 1.84 -4.22 2.28
CA VAL A 163 2.74 -3.21 2.85
C VAL A 163 3.72 -3.83 3.86
N ASP A 164 4.96 -3.35 3.89
CA ASP A 164 5.90 -3.75 4.93
C ASP A 164 5.57 -3.03 6.24
N ILE A 165 5.09 -3.80 7.20
CA ILE A 165 4.65 -3.29 8.50
C ILE A 165 5.79 -3.02 9.49
N GLN A 166 7.02 -3.37 9.12
CA GLN A 166 8.16 -3.42 10.03
C GLN A 166 9.20 -2.34 9.73
N GLN A 167 9.14 -1.71 8.55
CA GLN A 167 10.13 -0.71 8.13
C GLN A 167 10.21 0.45 9.11
N THR A 168 11.42 0.89 9.39
CA THR A 168 11.66 2.09 10.19
C THR A 168 11.96 3.30 9.35
N ASP A 169 11.60 4.47 9.86
CA ASP A 169 12.06 5.74 9.32
C ASP A 169 13.56 6.00 9.59
N ASP A 170 14.08 7.13 9.13
CA ASP A 170 15.48 7.53 9.32
C ASP A 170 15.86 7.82 10.78
N TYR A 171 14.86 8.06 11.64
CA TYR A 171 15.06 8.16 13.09
C TYR A 171 15.04 6.78 13.76
N GLY A 172 14.84 5.70 13.01
CA GLY A 172 14.74 4.34 13.54
C GLY A 172 13.41 4.07 14.26
N ARG A 173 12.39 4.90 14.05
CA ARG A 173 11.04 4.69 14.58
C ARG A 173 10.32 3.70 13.69
N THR A 174 9.64 2.75 14.32
CA THR A 174 8.78 1.75 13.66
C THR A 174 7.34 2.26 13.64
N PRO A 175 6.43 1.66 12.84
CA PRO A 175 5.00 1.98 12.88
C PRO A 175 4.39 1.78 14.29
N MET A 176 4.97 0.88 15.10
CA MET A 176 4.57 0.69 16.50
C MET A 176 4.91 1.90 17.39
N HIS A 177 6.00 2.62 17.12
CA HIS A 177 6.30 3.88 17.83
C HIS A 177 5.20 4.91 17.58
N ASP A 178 4.72 5.01 16.35
CA ASP A 178 3.65 5.93 15.98
C ASP A 178 2.28 5.53 16.56
N CYS A 179 1.97 4.23 16.63
CA CYS A 179 0.81 3.77 17.38
C CYS A 179 0.85 4.24 18.85
N CYS A 180 2.00 4.14 19.50
CA CYS A 180 2.16 4.55 20.90
C CYS A 180 2.17 6.07 21.10
N TRP A 181 2.58 6.84 20.10
CA TRP A 181 2.53 8.31 20.13
C TRP A 181 1.12 8.86 19.82
N ALA A 182 0.26 8.09 19.15
CA ALA A 182 -1.08 8.52 18.78
C ALA A 182 -1.87 9.13 19.97
N SER A 183 -2.49 10.29 19.75
CA SER A 183 -3.37 10.92 20.76
C SER A 183 -4.65 10.11 21.00
N LYS A 184 -5.10 9.38 19.97
CA LYS A 184 -6.20 8.42 20.01
C LYS A 184 -5.67 7.09 19.46
N PRO A 185 -5.15 6.20 20.31
CA PRO A 185 -4.57 4.94 19.85
C PRO A 185 -5.67 4.02 19.32
N SER A 186 -5.43 3.38 18.16
CA SER A 186 -6.22 2.21 17.73
C SER A 186 -5.51 0.96 18.21
N PHE A 187 -6.08 0.31 19.23
CA PHE A 187 -5.56 -0.92 19.78
C PHE A 187 -5.70 -2.11 18.81
N GLU A 188 -6.61 -2.02 17.84
CA GLU A 188 -6.74 -2.99 16.76
C GLU A 188 -5.50 -2.96 15.85
N ILE A 189 -5.07 -1.77 15.42
CA ILE A 189 -3.85 -1.62 14.62
C ILE A 189 -2.64 -2.12 15.41
N ALA A 190 -2.52 -1.70 16.68
CA ALA A 190 -1.43 -2.16 17.55
C ALA A 190 -1.41 -3.69 17.68
N ARG A 191 -2.58 -4.32 17.85
CA ARG A 191 -2.70 -5.78 17.90
C ARG A 191 -2.24 -6.43 16.60
N CYS A 192 -2.70 -5.97 15.45
CA CYS A 192 -2.30 -6.51 14.15
C CYS A 192 -0.79 -6.42 13.92
N LEU A 193 -0.15 -5.32 14.31
CA LEU A 193 1.31 -5.18 14.23
C LEU A 193 2.03 -6.21 15.12
N LEU A 194 1.59 -6.36 16.38
CA LEU A 194 2.21 -7.25 17.35
C LEU A 194 2.00 -8.74 17.07
N GLU A 195 0.86 -9.10 16.48
CA GLU A 195 0.59 -10.47 16.01
C GLU A 195 1.53 -10.88 14.89
N ARG A 196 1.87 -9.92 14.00
CA ARG A 196 2.78 -10.17 12.89
C ARG A 196 4.24 -10.14 13.32
N ASP A 197 4.62 -9.18 14.18
CA ASP A 197 5.95 -9.12 14.77
C ASP A 197 5.93 -8.47 16.16
N SER A 198 6.05 -9.31 17.19
CA SER A 198 6.16 -8.86 18.57
C SER A 198 7.51 -8.24 18.91
N SER A 199 8.52 -8.42 18.04
CA SER A 199 9.86 -7.86 18.21
C SER A 199 9.87 -6.33 18.12
N LEU A 200 8.85 -5.75 17.46
CA LEU A 200 8.68 -4.30 17.32
C LEU A 200 8.67 -3.57 18.67
N LEU A 201 8.26 -4.22 19.76
CA LEU A 201 8.27 -3.65 21.11
C LEU A 201 9.66 -3.49 21.73
N PHE A 202 10.68 -4.16 21.18
CA PHE A 202 12.05 -4.15 21.69
C PHE A 202 13.01 -3.33 20.82
N LEU A 203 12.51 -2.74 19.74
CA LEU A 203 13.30 -1.89 18.86
C LEU A 203 13.34 -0.47 19.44
N PHE A 204 14.54 0.09 19.57
CA PHE A 204 14.70 1.48 19.99
C PHE A 204 15.11 2.38 18.82
N ASP A 205 14.59 3.61 18.85
CA ASP A 205 14.91 4.67 17.89
C ASP A 205 16.33 5.25 18.09
N ALA A 206 16.73 6.22 17.27
CA ALA A 206 18.04 6.89 17.40
C ALA A 206 18.24 7.59 18.76
N ARG A 207 17.18 7.83 19.53
CA ARG A 207 17.21 8.44 20.88
C ARG A 207 17.26 7.39 22.00
N GLY A 208 17.25 6.10 21.67
CA GLY A 208 17.19 5.02 22.66
C GLY A 208 15.80 4.77 23.25
N SER A 209 14.75 5.36 22.66
CA SER A 209 13.37 5.24 23.12
C SER A 209 12.69 4.03 22.48
N LEU A 210 11.98 3.24 23.29
CA LEU A 210 11.16 2.10 22.85
C LEU A 210 9.72 2.55 22.56
N PRO A 211 8.90 1.80 21.81
CA PRO A 211 7.55 2.23 21.44
C PRO A 211 6.68 2.61 22.65
N LEU A 212 6.57 1.75 23.67
CA LEU A 212 5.70 2.02 24.83
C LEU A 212 6.20 3.18 25.70
N SER A 213 7.43 3.68 25.48
CA SER A 213 7.93 4.88 26.15
C SER A 213 7.36 6.18 25.58
N TYR A 214 6.84 6.16 24.35
CA TYR A 214 6.18 7.30 23.72
C TYR A 214 4.76 7.55 24.23
N VAL A 215 4.17 6.58 24.95
CA VAL A 215 2.80 6.68 25.45
C VAL A 215 2.67 7.83 26.43
N THR A 216 1.75 8.74 26.12
CA THR A 216 1.44 9.90 26.97
C THR A 216 0.85 9.44 28.31
N LYS A 217 1.14 10.19 29.39
CA LYS A 217 0.72 9.83 30.76
C LYS A 217 -0.78 9.61 30.91
N SER A 218 -1.59 10.36 30.17
CA SER A 218 -3.06 10.21 30.17
C SER A 218 -3.51 8.84 29.68
N LEU A 219 -2.78 8.24 28.74
CA LEU A 219 -3.12 6.96 28.11
C LEU A 219 -2.45 5.75 28.77
N TRP A 220 -1.70 5.94 29.86
CA TRP A 220 -1.01 4.84 30.55
C TRP A 220 -1.99 3.76 31.03
N GLY A 221 -3.18 4.13 31.50
CA GLY A 221 -4.20 3.16 31.92
C GLY A 221 -4.65 2.26 30.77
N GLU A 222 -4.99 2.85 29.64
CA GLU A 222 -5.50 2.16 28.45
C GLU A 222 -4.44 1.22 27.85
N TRP A 223 -3.21 1.70 27.66
CA TRP A 223 -2.12 0.86 27.15
C TRP A 223 -1.74 -0.27 28.11
N ASN A 224 -1.74 -0.02 29.41
CA ASN A 224 -1.49 -1.08 30.39
C ASN A 224 -2.57 -2.16 30.34
N HIS A 225 -3.84 -1.76 30.20
CA HIS A 225 -4.96 -2.68 30.09
C HIS A 225 -4.89 -3.51 28.80
N PHE A 226 -4.63 -2.85 27.66
CA PHE A 226 -4.42 -3.52 26.38
C PHE A 226 -3.29 -4.55 26.46
N MET A 227 -2.13 -4.15 27.01
CA MET A 227 -1.00 -5.06 27.15
C MET A 227 -1.31 -6.22 28.10
N GLU A 228 -2.07 -6.01 29.17
CA GLU A 228 -2.50 -7.10 30.07
C GLU A 228 -3.39 -8.13 29.38
N GLN A 229 -4.26 -7.70 28.45
CA GLN A 229 -5.10 -8.61 27.67
C GLN A 229 -4.31 -9.32 26.56
N ALA A 230 -3.35 -8.64 25.95
CA ALA A 230 -2.63 -9.14 24.79
C ALA A 230 -1.37 -9.97 25.15
N ILE A 231 -0.79 -9.76 26.34
CA ILE A 231 0.51 -10.35 26.70
C ILE A 231 0.51 -11.88 26.70
N ASP A 232 -0.59 -12.53 27.05
CA ASP A 232 -0.62 -14.00 27.09
C ASP A 232 -0.66 -14.62 25.68
N GLN A 233 -1.21 -13.88 24.71
CA GLN A 233 -1.21 -14.28 23.30
C GLN A 233 0.14 -13.99 22.65
N ILE A 234 0.72 -12.82 22.91
CA ILE A 234 1.97 -12.37 22.27
C ILE A 234 3.20 -13.03 22.91
N PHE A 235 3.20 -13.23 24.23
CA PHE A 235 4.31 -13.75 25.04
C PHE A 235 3.86 -14.90 25.97
N PRO A 236 3.54 -16.08 25.41
CA PRO A 236 3.03 -17.21 26.19
C PRO A 236 4.09 -17.80 27.14
N ARG A 237 3.68 -18.18 28.35
CA ARG A 237 4.58 -18.70 29.40
C ARG A 237 5.43 -19.91 28.97
N ASN A 238 4.93 -20.72 28.04
CA ASN A 238 5.57 -21.98 27.64
C ASN A 238 6.34 -21.88 26.30
N LYS A 239 6.64 -20.66 25.82
CA LYS A 239 7.40 -20.50 24.57
C LYS A 239 8.82 -21.09 24.73
N PRO A 240 9.27 -22.00 23.85
CA PRO A 240 10.66 -22.44 23.83
C PRO A 240 11.55 -21.29 23.33
N ASN A 241 12.80 -21.23 23.83
CA ASN A 241 13.78 -20.21 23.45
C ASN A 241 13.25 -18.77 23.56
N LYS A 242 12.74 -18.42 24.74
CA LYS A 242 12.08 -17.13 25.04
C LYS A 242 12.90 -15.90 24.65
N ASP A 243 14.22 -16.01 24.75
CA ASP A 243 15.17 -14.92 24.54
C ASP A 243 15.95 -15.05 23.23
N ALA A 244 15.42 -15.84 22.28
CA ALA A 244 15.97 -15.92 20.93
C ALA A 244 16.03 -14.52 20.32
N THR A 245 17.18 -14.16 19.77
CA THR A 245 17.31 -12.92 19.01
C THR A 245 16.43 -12.99 17.77
N PRO A 246 15.56 -11.99 17.53
CA PRO A 246 14.74 -11.95 16.33
C PRO A 246 15.61 -11.99 15.06
N ALA A 247 15.15 -12.72 14.04
CA ALA A 247 15.93 -12.93 12.81
C ALA A 247 16.32 -11.61 12.14
N PHE A 248 15.42 -10.64 12.07
CA PHE A 248 15.72 -9.36 11.43
C PHE A 248 16.73 -8.52 12.22
N CYS A 249 16.86 -8.71 13.54
CA CYS A 249 17.87 -8.05 14.36
C CYS A 249 19.30 -8.54 14.06
N THR A 250 19.48 -9.74 13.50
CA THR A 250 20.82 -10.27 13.16
C THR A 250 21.26 -9.92 11.74
N MET A 251 20.30 -9.55 10.88
CA MET A 251 20.54 -9.18 9.49
C MET A 251 21.02 -7.73 9.38
N LYS A 252 21.80 -7.43 8.33
CA LYS A 252 22.31 -6.08 8.09
C LYS A 252 21.20 -5.14 7.59
N PRO A 253 21.33 -3.82 7.79
CA PRO A 253 20.45 -2.84 7.15
C PRO A 253 20.46 -2.96 5.62
N ASN A 254 19.39 -2.53 4.96
CA ASN A 254 19.20 -2.59 3.50
C ASN A 254 19.19 -4.02 2.92
N SER A 255 19.11 -5.05 3.76
CA SER A 255 19.09 -6.45 3.30
C SER A 255 17.71 -6.92 2.87
N ARG A 256 16.67 -6.10 3.05
CA ARG A 256 15.29 -6.45 2.73
C ARG A 256 14.58 -5.27 2.04
N PRO A 257 14.98 -4.94 0.80
CA PRO A 257 14.30 -3.91 0.03
C PRO A 257 12.84 -4.29 -0.12
N VAL A 258 11.96 -3.32 0.06
CA VAL A 258 10.52 -3.55 -0.01
C VAL A 258 10.11 -3.63 -1.49
N PRO A 259 9.43 -4.69 -1.93
CA PRO A 259 9.08 -4.86 -3.33
C PRO A 259 8.08 -3.79 -3.80
N ASP A 260 8.26 -3.35 -5.04
CA ASP A 260 7.29 -2.49 -5.73
C ASP A 260 6.02 -3.29 -6.10
N PRO A 261 4.86 -2.61 -6.25
CA PRO A 261 3.63 -3.26 -6.67
C PRO A 261 3.74 -3.81 -8.10
N LYS A 262 2.96 -4.85 -8.43
CA LYS A 262 3.01 -5.50 -9.76
C LYS A 262 2.63 -4.55 -10.89
N ASN A 263 1.65 -3.67 -10.66
CA ASN A 263 1.16 -2.65 -11.57
C ASN A 263 1.94 -1.33 -11.43
N LYS A 264 3.26 -1.38 -11.18
CA LYS A 264 4.09 -0.21 -10.98
C LYS A 264 4.03 0.73 -12.19
N ILE A 265 3.61 1.97 -11.95
CA ILE A 265 3.73 3.05 -12.93
C ILE A 265 5.11 3.73 -12.86
N PRO A 266 5.56 4.40 -13.93
CA PRO A 266 6.78 5.21 -13.91
C PRO A 266 6.78 6.25 -12.77
N ALA A 267 7.96 6.52 -12.19
CA ALA A 267 8.10 7.45 -11.06
C ALA A 267 7.59 8.87 -11.38
N SER A 268 7.74 9.34 -12.62
CA SER A 268 7.19 10.62 -13.07
C SER A 268 5.65 10.66 -12.98
N LEU A 269 4.96 9.61 -13.46
CA LEU A 269 3.51 9.49 -13.35
C LEU A 269 3.07 9.33 -11.89
N ALA A 270 3.81 8.53 -11.11
CA ALA A 270 3.54 8.36 -9.67
C ALA A 270 3.59 9.69 -8.93
N SER A 271 4.59 10.53 -9.22
CA SER A 271 4.71 11.88 -8.66
C SER A 271 3.54 12.77 -9.07
N MET A 272 3.10 12.72 -10.34
CA MET A 272 1.94 13.51 -10.79
C MET A 272 0.64 13.12 -10.07
N VAL A 273 0.38 11.83 -9.87
CA VAL A 273 -0.79 11.37 -9.13
C VAL A 273 -0.66 11.70 -7.63
N ALA A 274 0.51 11.44 -7.04
CA ALA A 274 0.76 11.67 -5.62
C ALA A 274 0.67 13.15 -5.24
N THR A 275 1.04 14.07 -6.14
CA THR A 275 0.90 15.52 -5.96
C THR A 275 -0.50 16.03 -6.31
N GLY A 276 -1.29 15.26 -7.08
CA GLY A 276 -2.64 15.62 -7.52
C GLY A 276 -2.67 16.42 -8.82
N MET A 277 -1.59 16.41 -9.61
CA MET A 277 -1.56 16.98 -10.95
C MET A 277 -2.30 16.14 -11.99
N MET A 278 -2.47 14.84 -11.73
CA MET A 278 -3.19 13.90 -12.59
C MET A 278 -4.10 13.01 -11.76
N ALA A 279 -5.29 12.70 -12.28
CA ALA A 279 -6.21 11.81 -11.58
C ALA A 279 -5.81 10.32 -11.77
N PRO A 280 -6.10 9.43 -10.80
CA PRO A 280 -5.75 8.02 -10.91
C PRO A 280 -6.29 7.33 -12.18
N TYR A 281 -7.51 7.69 -12.62
CA TYR A 281 -8.12 7.12 -13.82
C TYR A 281 -7.42 7.56 -15.11
N GLU A 282 -6.85 8.77 -15.15
CA GLU A 282 -6.15 9.31 -16.32
C GLU A 282 -4.85 8.56 -16.57
N VAL A 283 -4.13 8.21 -15.50
CA VAL A 283 -2.92 7.37 -15.60
C VAL A 283 -3.25 5.99 -16.13
N LEU A 284 -4.33 5.36 -15.64
CA LEU A 284 -4.73 4.03 -16.11
C LEU A 284 -5.08 4.05 -17.60
N LEU A 285 -5.77 5.08 -18.07
CA LEU A 285 -6.07 5.26 -19.49
C LEU A 285 -4.80 5.50 -20.31
N ALA A 286 -3.89 6.34 -19.82
CA ALA A 286 -2.63 6.60 -20.49
C ALA A 286 -1.80 5.32 -20.63
N MET A 287 -1.66 4.54 -19.56
CA MET A 287 -0.91 3.28 -19.57
C MET A 287 -1.53 2.23 -20.50
N ALA A 288 -2.86 2.12 -20.53
CA ALA A 288 -3.55 1.22 -21.45
C ALA A 288 -3.36 1.62 -22.93
N ALA A 289 -3.32 2.91 -23.24
CA ALA A 289 -3.07 3.39 -24.60
C ALA A 289 -1.66 3.05 -25.09
N TYR A 290 -0.64 3.13 -24.22
CA TYR A 290 0.74 2.72 -24.56
C TYR A 290 0.85 1.22 -24.83
N GLU A 291 0.15 0.38 -24.08
CA GLU A 291 0.16 -1.08 -24.29
C GLU A 291 -0.42 -1.44 -25.67
N ASP A 292 -1.45 -0.74 -26.14
CA ASP A 292 -2.09 -1.00 -27.45
C ASP A 292 -1.20 -0.58 -28.63
N GLU A 293 -0.48 0.55 -28.52
CA GLU A 293 0.47 1.01 -29.56
C GLU A 293 1.67 0.06 -29.71
N THR A 294 2.15 -0.53 -28.61
CA THR A 294 3.26 -1.50 -28.67
C THR A 294 2.88 -2.84 -29.33
N ILE A 295 1.60 -3.23 -29.25
CA ILE A 295 1.07 -4.43 -29.93
C ILE A 295 0.96 -4.15 -31.44
N GLN A 296 0.46 -2.97 -31.83
CA GLN A 296 0.30 -2.60 -33.24
C GLN A 296 1.62 -2.48 -34.02
N CYS A 297 2.72 -2.08 -33.37
CA CYS A 297 4.04 -2.04 -34.00
C CYS A 297 4.68 -3.42 -34.23
N SER A 298 4.21 -4.47 -33.55
CA SER A 298 4.79 -5.83 -33.67
C SER A 298 4.14 -6.71 -34.75
N GLU A 299 2.98 -6.32 -35.29
CA GLU A 299 2.26 -7.06 -36.34
C GLU A 299 2.62 -6.61 -37.77
N TYR A 300 3.45 -5.57 -37.95
CA TYR A 300 3.81 -5.01 -39.26
C TYR A 300 5.24 -5.28 -39.73
N ASP A 301 5.95 -6.24 -39.12
CA ASP A 301 7.26 -6.68 -39.63
C ASP A 301 7.33 -8.21 -39.75
N SER A 302 6.45 -8.76 -40.58
CA SER A 302 6.53 -10.13 -41.10
C SER A 302 5.68 -10.27 -42.36
N SER A 303 6.07 -9.59 -43.44
CA SER A 303 5.74 -10.07 -44.77
C SER A 303 6.99 -10.03 -45.64
N GLU A 304 7.49 -11.22 -45.91
CA GLU A 304 8.52 -11.50 -46.89
C GLU A 304 8.18 -10.86 -48.24
N GLY A 305 9.10 -10.03 -48.73
CA GLY A 305 9.18 -9.61 -50.12
C GLY A 305 10.56 -9.97 -50.64
N SER A 306 10.78 -11.24 -50.95
CA SER A 306 11.95 -11.70 -51.69
C SER A 306 11.95 -11.05 -53.07
N SER A 307 12.96 -10.24 -53.39
CA SER A 307 13.33 -9.94 -54.77
C SER A 307 14.82 -9.59 -54.86
N SER A 308 15.59 -10.59 -55.29
CA SER A 308 16.94 -10.47 -55.80
C SER A 308 17.00 -9.52 -57.01
N TYR A 309 17.89 -8.53 -57.00
CA TYR A 309 18.67 -8.15 -58.17
C TYR A 309 20.03 -7.58 -57.72
N PHE A 310 21.06 -8.30 -58.13
CA PHE A 310 22.42 -7.79 -58.30
C PHE A 310 22.41 -6.60 -59.27
N THR A 311 23.13 -5.52 -58.93
CA THR A 311 24.16 -4.94 -59.80
C THR A 311 25.09 -4.04 -58.98
N ASP A 312 26.38 -4.31 -59.12
CA ASP A 312 27.50 -3.48 -58.71
C ASP A 312 27.44 -2.06 -59.29
N SER A 313 27.85 -1.08 -58.49
CA SER A 313 28.64 0.05 -58.99
C SER A 313 29.31 0.76 -57.81
N GLU A 314 30.64 0.64 -57.75
CA GLU A 314 31.56 1.53 -57.05
C GLU A 314 31.26 2.99 -57.41
N ILE A 315 31.35 3.90 -56.43
CA ILE A 315 31.84 5.28 -56.57
C ILE A 315 32.33 5.71 -55.19
N ASP A 316 33.64 5.96 -55.12
CA ASP A 316 34.32 6.75 -54.09
C ASP A 316 33.86 8.21 -54.15
N SER A 317 33.63 8.81 -52.99
CA SER A 317 34.08 10.20 -52.73
C SER A 317 33.88 10.53 -51.26
N ASP A 318 35.01 10.86 -50.63
CA ASP A 318 35.12 11.61 -49.38
C ASP A 318 34.17 12.82 -49.36
N ASP A 319 33.54 13.09 -48.22
CA ASP A 319 33.36 14.46 -47.74
C ASP A 319 32.98 14.49 -46.25
N GLU A 320 33.51 15.52 -45.62
CA GLU A 320 33.70 15.80 -44.21
C GLU A 320 32.48 16.57 -43.62
N LEU A 321 32.30 16.52 -42.28
CA LEU A 321 31.46 17.41 -41.42
C LEU A 321 29.93 17.11 -41.44
N ASP A 322 29.12 17.24 -40.38
CA ASP A 322 29.21 17.95 -39.10
C ASP A 322 28.17 17.37 -38.10
N SER A 323 28.25 17.86 -36.86
CA SER A 323 27.35 17.71 -35.72
C SER A 323 25.84 17.76 -36.01
N ASP A 324 25.04 16.98 -35.27
CA ASP A 324 23.89 17.45 -34.44
C ASP A 324 22.98 16.28 -34.03
N VAL A 325 23.02 15.94 -32.74
CA VAL A 325 22.15 14.94 -32.10
C VAL A 325 21.28 15.67 -31.06
N GLU A 326 20.42 16.59 -31.49
CA GLU A 326 19.53 17.29 -30.54
C GLU A 326 18.33 18.00 -31.22
N GLU A 327 17.40 17.27 -31.86
CA GLU A 327 16.13 17.89 -32.27
C GLU A 327 14.91 16.93 -32.36
N GLU A 328 14.62 16.16 -31.31
CA GLU A 328 13.35 15.39 -31.26
C GLU A 328 12.67 15.36 -29.87
N LEU A 329 12.79 16.44 -29.09
CA LEU A 329 12.08 16.59 -27.81
C LEU A 329 11.25 17.88 -27.67
N TYR A 330 11.20 18.74 -28.71
CA TYR A 330 10.44 20.00 -28.67
C TYR A 330 9.13 20.00 -29.47
N ARG A 331 8.72 18.87 -30.08
CA ARG A 331 7.47 18.79 -30.87
C ARG A 331 6.22 18.36 -30.08
N ILE A 332 6.33 17.96 -28.81
CA ILE A 332 5.18 17.41 -28.06
C ILE A 332 4.53 18.44 -27.11
N THR A 333 5.16 19.58 -26.81
CA THR A 333 4.58 20.60 -25.92
C THR A 333 4.25 21.92 -26.63
N GLY A 334 3.45 21.84 -27.69
CA GLY A 334 3.15 22.98 -28.56
C GLY A 334 1.67 23.12 -28.92
N HIS A 335 0.73 22.99 -27.98
CA HIS A 335 -0.66 23.43 -28.19
C HIS A 335 -1.38 23.83 -26.89
N VAL A 336 -0.99 24.96 -26.30
CA VAL A 336 -1.93 25.76 -25.49
C VAL A 336 -1.94 27.17 -26.08
N GLY A 337 -3.09 27.53 -26.63
CA GLY A 337 -3.29 28.65 -27.52
C GLY A 337 -3.02 30.03 -26.93
N MET A 338 -2.47 30.88 -27.79
CA MET A 338 -2.49 32.33 -27.67
C MET A 338 -3.92 32.84 -27.66
N LEU A 339 -4.33 33.56 -26.61
CA LEU A 339 -5.32 34.62 -26.72
C LEU A 339 -4.67 35.94 -26.32
N LYS A 340 -4.35 36.71 -27.36
CA LYS A 340 -3.92 38.11 -27.32
C LYS A 340 -5.17 38.99 -27.34
N LEU A 341 -5.43 39.71 -26.26
CA LEU A 341 -6.21 40.95 -26.19
C LEU A 341 -5.63 41.68 -24.96
N GLY A 342 -5.18 42.93 -24.97
CA GLY A 342 -5.09 44.02 -25.92
C GLY A 342 -4.58 45.19 -25.08
N LYS A 343 -3.56 45.91 -25.56
CA LYS A 343 -2.95 47.06 -24.87
C LYS A 343 -4.01 48.15 -24.63
N ILE A 344 -3.99 48.75 -23.43
CA ILE A 344 -4.32 50.16 -23.23
C ILE A 344 -3.21 50.71 -22.33
N GLU A 345 -2.35 51.55 -22.92
CA GLU A 345 -1.51 52.51 -22.20
C GLU A 345 -2.19 53.89 -22.28
N GLU A 346 -1.79 54.72 -21.32
CA GLU A 346 -1.84 56.19 -21.26
C GLU A 346 -2.90 56.87 -20.36
N ASN A 347 -2.31 57.60 -19.40
CA ASN A 347 -2.77 58.63 -18.46
C ASN A 347 -3.41 58.22 -17.13
#